data_AF-A0A3D5EH94-F1
#
_entry.id   AF-A0A3D5EH94-F1
#
_cell.length_a   1.000
_cell.length_b   1.000
_cell.length_c   1.000
_cell.angle_alpha   90.00
_cell.angle_beta   90.00
_cell.angle_gamma   90.00
#
_symmetry.space_group_name_H-M   'P 1'
#
loop_
_entity.id
_entity.type
_entity.pdbx_description
1 polymer ?
#
loop_
_entity_poly.entity_id
_entity_poly.type
_entity_poly.pdbx_seq_one_letter_code
_entity_poly.pdbx_strand_id
1 'polypeptide(L)'
;NTERPDVIEKVALIERDFQQEALCGFDHTLIPKSSNIAIAIVHNSHFHVIYEVNIEGVFKILEGEDNWLYLDNDTNKSVEQFTGKTKLSWAEKKNWADYANTFSTLPLSQAGKSAFLIAPSKEFVVEEHYPFKKSKHTPLDQLTKLVDDSFSLVTPIDALKHFEERTFRVCDTHWSCHGARVATMEVAKKLGLDCTSIENLFKSDIYVERLMAGDLGSKIYPTQRHAEDFLTTFNYNRVVVYDNNLPNFGRAFILDNPDALNEQTLLVFGSSSVYSMFNYLARIFRTVVFFHTAGNIDKELVDKIAPDYLLAQSNARFVVKAPSFDIKISDYIKDKKRRLTHLPDVVHTTEKTSAIVTSLTRVLDEMNAK
;
A
#
# COMPACT_ATOMS: atom_id res chain seq x y z
N ASN A 1 24.24 -41.19 8.55
CA ASN A 1 25.44 -40.32 8.53
C ASN A 1 26.03 -40.27 7.14
N THR A 2 26.62 -39.15 6.77
CA THR A 2 27.26 -38.88 5.48
C THR A 2 28.70 -38.44 5.69
N GLU A 3 29.51 -38.51 4.64
CA GLU A 3 30.85 -37.91 4.67
C GLU A 3 30.72 -36.40 4.83
N ARG A 4 31.38 -35.84 5.85
CA ARG A 4 31.41 -34.40 6.16
C ARG A 4 32.85 -33.98 6.51
N PRO A 5 33.72 -33.79 5.50
CA PRO A 5 35.12 -33.43 5.72
C PRO A 5 35.30 -32.16 6.56
N ASP A 6 34.37 -31.21 6.42
CA ASP A 6 34.32 -29.96 7.19
C ASP A 6 34.05 -30.17 8.69
N VAL A 7 33.26 -31.20 9.04
CA VAL A 7 32.98 -31.57 10.44
C VAL A 7 34.19 -32.29 11.03
N ILE A 8 34.79 -33.23 10.29
CA ILE A 8 35.98 -33.96 10.71
C ILE A 8 37.12 -32.99 11.04
N GLU A 9 37.39 -32.03 10.15
CA GLU A 9 38.45 -31.04 10.35
C GLU A 9 38.22 -30.21 11.63
N LYS A 10 36.99 -29.77 11.89
CA LYS A 10 36.67 -28.99 13.10
C LYS A 10 36.68 -29.81 14.38
N VAL A 11 36.17 -31.04 14.36
CA VAL A 11 36.05 -31.88 15.56
C VAL A 11 37.40 -32.48 15.95
N ALA A 12 38.24 -32.89 14.99
CA ALA A 12 39.59 -33.40 15.25
C ALA A 12 40.52 -32.36 15.91
N LEU A 13 40.22 -31.07 15.76
CA LEU A 13 40.94 -29.99 16.45
C LEU A 13 40.53 -29.81 17.91
N ILE A 14 39.34 -30.30 18.30
CA ILE A 14 38.73 -30.06 19.61
C ILE A 14 38.80 -31.32 20.47
N GLU A 15 38.60 -32.51 19.87
CA GLU A 15 38.64 -33.79 20.58
C GLU A 15 39.82 -34.66 20.16
N ARG A 16 40.71 -34.93 21.12
CA ARG A 16 41.99 -35.64 20.88
C ARG A 16 41.81 -37.12 20.57
N ASP A 17 40.71 -37.71 21.03
CA ASP A 17 40.39 -39.13 20.86
C ASP A 17 39.35 -39.37 19.77
N PHE A 18 39.10 -38.38 18.91
CA PHE A 18 38.14 -38.52 17.81
C PHE A 18 38.61 -39.57 16.80
N GLN A 19 37.94 -40.71 16.77
CA GLN A 19 38.18 -41.76 15.79
C GLN A 19 37.52 -41.36 14.47
N GLN A 20 38.34 -41.09 13.45
CA GLN A 20 37.90 -40.63 12.15
C GLN A 20 37.20 -41.77 11.38
N GLU A 21 35.94 -42.01 11.68
CA GLU A 21 35.06 -42.81 10.82
C GLU A 21 34.65 -41.96 9.61
N ALA A 22 34.68 -42.53 8.41
CA ALA A 22 34.35 -41.84 7.16
C ALA A 22 32.95 -41.20 7.17
N LEU A 23 32.03 -41.69 8.01
CA LEU A 23 30.62 -41.27 8.08
C LEU A 23 30.24 -40.71 9.47
N CYS A 24 30.74 -39.52 9.80
CA CYS A 24 30.54 -38.90 11.13
C CYS A 24 29.75 -37.57 11.13
N GLY A 25 29.00 -37.28 10.05
CA GLY A 25 28.13 -36.11 9.99
C GLY A 25 26.73 -36.42 9.45
N PHE A 26 25.87 -35.42 9.43
CA PHE A 26 24.59 -35.46 8.74
C PHE A 26 24.35 -34.12 8.03
N ASP A 27 23.64 -34.19 6.91
CA ASP A 27 23.10 -33.03 6.22
C ASP A 27 21.61 -33.31 6.00
N HIS A 28 20.77 -32.38 6.44
CA HIS A 28 19.33 -32.52 6.32
C HIS A 28 18.70 -31.16 6.09
N THR A 29 17.90 -31.06 5.03
CA THR A 29 17.06 -29.89 4.79
C THR A 29 15.81 -29.99 5.67
N LEU A 30 15.69 -29.07 6.61
CA LEU A 30 14.49 -28.95 7.43
C LEU A 30 13.52 -27.98 6.74
N ILE A 31 12.27 -28.42 6.57
CA ILE A 31 11.14 -27.54 6.22
C ILE A 31 10.35 -27.34 7.52
N PRO A 32 10.61 -26.25 8.25
CA PRO A 32 10.00 -26.09 9.56
C PRO A 32 8.48 -25.92 9.47
N LYS A 33 7.78 -26.26 10.56
CA LYS A 33 6.32 -26.05 10.66
C LYS A 33 5.95 -24.87 11.58
N SER A 34 6.96 -24.27 12.20
CA SER A 34 6.86 -23.19 13.19
C SER A 34 8.08 -22.27 13.03
N SER A 35 7.93 -21.00 13.43
CA SER A 35 9.05 -20.05 13.54
C SER A 35 10.05 -20.43 14.63
N ASN A 36 9.60 -21.15 15.66
CA ASN A 36 10.46 -21.67 16.73
C ASN A 36 10.74 -23.15 16.50
N ILE A 37 12.02 -23.50 16.40
CA ILE A 37 12.50 -24.86 16.15
C ILE A 37 13.56 -25.19 17.18
N ALA A 38 13.41 -26.30 17.89
CA ALA A 38 14.46 -26.88 18.70
C ALA A 38 15.05 -28.07 17.94
N ILE A 39 16.37 -28.09 17.77
CA ILE A 39 17.11 -29.28 17.35
C ILE A 39 17.61 -29.94 18.63
N ALA A 40 17.28 -31.22 18.78
CA ALA A 40 17.62 -31.99 19.97
C ALA A 40 18.18 -33.36 19.62
N ILE A 41 19.02 -33.87 20.52
CA ILE A 41 19.51 -35.25 20.49
C ILE A 41 18.70 -36.03 21.52
N VAL A 42 18.19 -37.19 21.10
CA VAL A 42 17.59 -38.16 22.02
C VAL A 42 18.66 -39.17 22.41
N HIS A 43 19.01 -39.23 23.68
CA HIS A 43 20.00 -40.18 24.21
C HIS A 43 19.48 -40.77 25.52
N ASN A 44 19.48 -42.10 25.65
CA ASN A 44 18.94 -42.82 26.81
C ASN A 44 17.52 -42.38 27.22
N SER A 45 16.64 -42.14 26.24
CA SER A 45 15.27 -41.63 26.45
C SER A 45 15.18 -40.21 27.04
N HIS A 46 16.29 -39.48 27.11
CA HIS A 46 16.32 -38.07 27.50
C HIS A 46 16.44 -37.18 26.26
N PHE A 47 15.72 -36.06 26.30
CA PHE A 47 15.69 -35.06 25.24
C PHE A 47 16.68 -33.94 25.57
N HIS A 48 17.72 -33.79 24.76
CA HIS A 48 18.75 -32.77 24.95
C HIS A 48 18.67 -31.75 23.82
N VAL A 49 18.08 -30.58 24.08
CA VAL A 49 18.08 -29.47 23.12
C VAL A 49 19.52 -28.99 22.94
N ILE A 50 20.02 -29.04 21.71
CA ILE A 50 21.38 -28.64 21.35
C ILE A 50 21.40 -27.31 20.57
N TYR A 51 20.28 -26.92 19.99
CA TYR A 51 20.16 -25.66 19.26
C TYR A 51 18.70 -25.19 19.23
N GLU A 52 18.50 -23.89 19.41
CA GLU A 52 17.21 -23.24 19.20
C GLU A 52 17.33 -22.28 18.03
N VAL A 53 16.43 -22.41 17.06
CA VAL A 53 16.32 -21.55 15.89
C VAL A 53 15.02 -20.77 16.02
N ASN A 54 15.11 -19.45 15.87
CA ASN A 54 13.95 -18.61 15.64
C ASN A 54 14.03 -18.01 14.23
N ILE A 55 12.96 -18.14 13.46
CA ILE A 55 12.79 -17.52 12.15
C ILE A 55 11.98 -16.23 12.35
N GLU A 56 12.66 -15.09 12.36
CA GLU A 56 12.03 -13.78 12.44
C GLU A 56 11.80 -13.17 11.05
N GLY A 57 10.61 -12.59 10.84
CA GLY A 57 10.33 -11.77 9.66
C GLY A 57 11.05 -10.41 9.73
N VAL A 58 11.33 -9.81 8.56
CA VAL A 58 12.04 -8.51 8.45
C VAL A 58 11.24 -7.34 9.05
N PHE A 59 9.91 -7.48 9.16
CA PHE A 59 9.03 -6.49 9.79
C PHE A 59 8.49 -7.05 11.10
N LYS A 60 8.38 -6.19 12.12
CA LYS A 60 7.62 -6.55 13.31
C LYS A 60 6.14 -6.50 12.95
N ILE A 61 5.46 -7.61 13.21
CA ILE A 61 4.03 -7.73 13.03
C ILE A 61 3.44 -7.84 14.41
N LEU A 62 2.43 -7.04 14.66
CA LEU A 62 1.67 -7.11 15.89
C LEU A 62 0.47 -8.01 15.66
N GLU A 63 0.38 -9.08 16.43
CA GLU A 63 -0.79 -9.94 16.46
C GLU A 63 -1.86 -9.28 17.33
N GLY A 64 -3.01 -9.02 16.73
CA GLY A 64 -4.24 -8.65 17.40
C GLY A 64 -5.09 -9.87 17.73
N GLU A 65 -6.28 -9.62 18.27
CA GLU A 65 -7.26 -10.67 18.53
C GLU A 65 -7.75 -11.30 17.21
N ASP A 66 -8.30 -12.52 17.28
CA ASP A 66 -8.87 -13.25 16.14
C ASP A 66 -7.98 -13.35 14.89
N ASN A 67 -6.66 -13.45 15.11
CA ASN A 67 -5.62 -13.55 14.09
C ASN A 67 -5.47 -12.30 13.20
N TRP A 68 -5.98 -11.14 13.62
CA TRP A 68 -5.72 -9.89 12.90
C TRP A 68 -4.24 -9.52 12.99
N LEU A 69 -3.62 -9.19 11.86
CA LEU A 69 -2.21 -8.77 11.82
C LEU A 69 -2.11 -7.27 11.62
N TYR A 70 -1.34 -6.58 12.44
CA TYR A 70 -1.13 -5.14 12.32
C TYR A 70 0.34 -4.82 12.06
N LEU A 71 0.58 -3.70 11.38
CA LEU A 71 1.93 -3.23 11.12
C LEU A 71 2.53 -2.64 12.41
N ASP A 72 3.67 -3.18 12.85
CA ASP A 72 4.45 -2.64 13.96
C ASP A 72 5.87 -2.28 13.51
N ASN A 73 6.51 -1.41 14.30
CA ASN A 73 7.89 -0.96 14.12
C ASN A 73 8.22 -0.48 12.70
N ASP A 74 7.25 0.18 12.06
CA ASP A 74 7.51 0.83 10.78
C ASP A 74 8.34 2.10 11.00
N THR A 75 9.02 2.56 9.94
CA THR A 75 9.87 3.76 10.02
C THR A 75 9.09 5.04 10.36
N ASN A 76 7.76 4.99 10.35
CA ASN A 76 6.88 6.11 10.66
C ASN A 76 6.28 6.04 12.07
N LYS A 77 6.54 4.98 12.84
CA LYS A 77 6.06 4.82 14.22
C LYS A 77 4.53 4.81 14.33
N SER A 78 3.85 4.04 13.49
CA SER A 78 2.37 3.91 13.44
C SER A 78 1.73 3.77 14.83
N VAL A 79 2.25 2.85 15.66
CA VAL A 79 1.77 2.62 17.04
C VAL A 79 1.89 3.86 17.92
N GLU A 80 3.02 4.57 17.86
CA GLU A 80 3.22 5.81 18.62
C GLU A 80 2.29 6.92 18.15
N GLN A 81 1.99 7.01 16.84
CA GLN A 81 1.02 7.96 16.32
C GLN A 81 -0.39 7.66 16.83
N PHE A 82 -0.81 6.38 16.77
CA PHE A 82 -2.13 5.93 17.20
C PHE A 82 -2.37 6.16 18.70
N THR A 83 -1.36 5.85 19.52
CA THR A 83 -1.38 6.06 20.97
C THR A 83 -1.10 7.52 21.39
N GLY A 84 -0.84 8.41 20.43
CA GLY A 84 -0.60 9.85 20.67
C GLY A 84 0.75 10.18 21.32
N LYS A 85 1.69 9.24 21.34
CA LYS A 85 3.10 9.46 21.73
C LYS A 85 3.83 10.30 20.68
N THR A 86 3.54 10.07 19.41
CA THR A 86 3.99 10.91 18.29
C THR A 86 2.88 11.90 17.90
N LYS A 87 3.26 13.17 17.71
CA LYS A 87 2.36 14.28 17.36
C LYS A 87 2.98 15.11 16.23
N LEU A 88 2.16 15.92 15.57
CA LEU A 88 2.66 16.90 14.60
C LEU A 88 3.52 17.94 15.33
N SER A 89 4.73 18.15 14.82
CA SER A 89 5.59 19.25 15.26
C SER A 89 4.99 20.59 14.82
N TRP A 90 5.45 21.70 15.41
CA TRP A 90 5.04 23.04 14.96
C TRP A 90 5.39 23.32 13.50
N ALA A 91 6.56 22.87 13.06
CA ALA A 91 6.99 22.99 11.67
C ALA A 91 6.04 22.21 10.74
N GLU A 92 5.67 20.98 11.09
CA GLU A 92 4.78 20.18 10.26
C GLU A 92 3.33 20.67 10.25
N LYS A 93 2.85 21.27 11.36
CA LYS A 93 1.56 21.97 11.34
C LYS A 93 1.58 23.14 10.36
N LYS A 94 2.67 23.92 10.32
CA LYS A 94 2.82 24.99 9.34
C LYS A 94 2.85 24.43 7.92
N ASN A 95 3.66 23.40 7.67
CA ASN A 95 3.78 22.77 6.35
C ASN A 95 2.43 22.22 5.86
N TRP A 96 1.63 21.61 6.74
CA TRP A 96 0.27 21.16 6.41
C TRP A 96 -0.68 22.31 6.08
N ALA A 97 -0.63 23.41 6.84
CA ALA A 97 -1.46 24.58 6.55
C ALA A 97 -1.09 25.22 5.19
N ASP A 98 0.21 25.37 4.92
CA ASP A 98 0.72 25.91 3.65
C ASP A 98 0.36 24.98 2.47
N TYR A 99 0.52 23.67 2.65
CA TYR A 99 0.13 22.66 1.67
C TYR A 99 -1.38 22.71 1.42
N ALA A 100 -2.20 22.75 2.46
CA ALA A 100 -3.65 22.78 2.35
C ALA A 100 -4.13 24.01 1.59
N ASN A 101 -3.63 25.20 1.94
CA ASN A 101 -3.96 26.45 1.25
C ASN A 101 -3.57 26.40 -0.24
N THR A 102 -2.39 25.84 -0.56
CA THR A 102 -1.96 25.68 -1.94
C THR A 102 -2.85 24.67 -2.68
N PHE A 103 -3.17 23.54 -2.07
CA PHE A 103 -3.99 22.49 -2.65
C PHE A 103 -5.40 22.96 -2.97
N SER A 104 -6.03 23.72 -2.07
CA SER A 104 -7.38 24.30 -2.26
C SER A 104 -7.47 25.30 -3.41
N THR A 105 -6.33 25.86 -3.83
CA THR A 105 -6.24 26.93 -4.84
C THR A 105 -5.55 26.49 -6.13
N LEU A 106 -5.20 25.20 -6.25
CA LEU A 106 -4.62 24.66 -7.47
C LEU A 106 -5.57 24.85 -8.65
N PRO A 107 -5.12 25.47 -9.76
CA PRO A 107 -5.93 25.56 -10.95
C PRO A 107 -6.10 24.17 -11.56
N LEU A 108 -7.34 23.78 -11.83
CA LEU A 108 -7.72 22.57 -12.58
C LEU A 108 -8.40 22.99 -13.89
N SER A 109 -8.74 22.04 -14.77
CA SER A 109 -9.65 22.37 -15.88
C SER A 109 -11.04 22.75 -15.33
N GLN A 110 -11.83 23.44 -16.16
CA GLN A 110 -13.22 23.88 -15.92
C GLN A 110 -13.83 23.56 -14.53
N ALA A 111 -13.96 24.55 -13.63
CA ALA A 111 -14.63 24.40 -12.32
C ALA A 111 -14.28 23.12 -11.52
N GLY A 112 -13.12 22.50 -11.83
CA GLY A 112 -12.72 21.20 -11.34
C GLY A 112 -12.58 21.18 -9.83
N LYS A 113 -12.81 20.01 -9.24
CA LYS A 113 -12.71 19.83 -7.79
C LYS A 113 -11.53 18.94 -7.43
N SER A 114 -10.92 19.25 -6.30
CA SER A 114 -9.86 18.45 -5.71
C SER A 114 -10.36 17.78 -4.42
N ALA A 115 -9.80 16.61 -4.12
CA ALA A 115 -9.99 15.95 -2.84
C ALA A 115 -8.65 15.42 -2.32
N PHE A 116 -8.41 15.58 -1.02
CA PHE A 116 -7.24 15.02 -0.37
C PHE A 116 -7.67 13.84 0.51
N LEU A 117 -7.35 12.61 0.10
CA LEU A 117 -7.70 11.40 0.83
C LEU A 117 -6.57 10.99 1.78
N ILE A 118 -6.90 10.91 3.07
CA ILE A 118 -6.09 10.14 4.01
C ILE A 118 -6.69 8.73 4.12
N ALA A 119 -5.97 7.74 3.57
CA ALA A 119 -6.30 6.34 3.82
C ALA A 119 -5.97 6.02 5.27
N PRO A 120 -6.96 5.65 6.10
CA PRO A 120 -6.71 5.37 7.50
C PRO A 120 -5.83 4.13 7.65
N SER A 121 -4.99 4.10 8.68
CA SER A 121 -4.36 2.85 9.08
C SER A 121 -5.41 1.91 9.66
N LYS A 122 -5.21 0.59 9.53
CA LYS A 122 -6.18 -0.42 9.93
C LYS A 122 -6.65 -0.28 11.37
N GLU A 123 -5.76 0.04 12.28
CA GLU A 123 -6.04 0.24 13.71
C GLU A 123 -7.02 1.39 14.01
N PHE A 124 -7.21 2.34 13.08
CA PHE A 124 -8.24 3.38 13.25
C PHE A 124 -9.65 2.89 12.94
N VAL A 125 -9.78 1.80 12.19
CA VAL A 125 -11.07 1.25 11.74
C VAL A 125 -11.41 -0.03 12.49
N VAL A 126 -10.48 -0.97 12.52
CA VAL A 126 -10.59 -2.26 13.23
C VAL A 126 -9.86 -2.14 14.56
N GLU A 127 -10.41 -1.33 15.46
CA GLU A 127 -9.82 -1.01 16.77
C GLU A 127 -10.09 -2.14 17.78
N GLU A 128 -11.22 -2.82 17.64
CA GLU A 128 -11.71 -3.89 18.51
C GLU A 128 -10.76 -5.08 18.62
N HIS A 129 -9.98 -5.37 17.57
CA HIS A 129 -8.98 -6.44 17.57
C HIS A 129 -7.55 -5.93 17.79
N TYR A 130 -7.36 -4.62 18.01
CA TYR A 130 -6.05 -4.00 18.17
C TYR A 130 -5.66 -3.90 19.66
N PRO A 131 -4.43 -4.29 20.06
CA PRO A 131 -4.08 -4.39 21.49
C PRO A 131 -3.80 -3.03 22.16
N PHE A 132 -3.79 -1.94 21.40
CA PHE A 132 -3.60 -0.58 21.93
C PHE A 132 -4.88 0.24 21.82
N LYS A 133 -5.07 1.19 22.75
CA LYS A 133 -6.21 2.11 22.72
C LYS A 133 -5.87 3.38 21.95
N LYS A 134 -6.81 3.87 21.12
CA LYS A 134 -6.64 5.11 20.36
C LYS A 134 -6.50 6.31 21.30
N SER A 135 -5.57 7.21 20.99
CA SER A 135 -5.51 8.53 21.63
C SER A 135 -6.53 9.51 21.04
N LYS A 136 -6.99 10.47 21.85
CA LYS A 136 -7.85 11.58 21.38
C LYS A 136 -7.09 12.66 20.59
N HIS A 137 -5.76 12.54 20.48
CA HIS A 137 -4.87 13.57 19.94
C HIS A 137 -3.81 12.99 18.99
N THR A 138 -4.21 12.10 18.08
CA THR A 138 -3.31 11.55 17.05
C THR A 138 -2.86 12.64 16.05
N PRO A 139 -1.81 12.41 15.24
CA PRO A 139 -1.47 13.31 14.14
C PRO A 139 -2.63 13.55 13.16
N LEU A 140 -3.44 12.53 12.89
CA LEU A 140 -4.62 12.65 12.04
C LEU A 140 -5.70 13.53 12.67
N ASP A 141 -5.97 13.39 13.97
CA ASP A 141 -6.92 14.25 14.66
C ASP A 141 -6.42 15.71 14.68
N GLN A 142 -5.11 15.93 14.76
CA GLN A 142 -4.50 17.25 14.69
C GLN A 142 -4.62 17.87 13.30
N LEU A 143 -4.35 17.11 12.24
CA LEU A 143 -4.53 17.56 10.86
C LEU A 143 -6.00 17.94 10.59
N THR A 144 -6.93 17.09 10.99
CA THR A 144 -8.37 17.31 10.77
C THR A 144 -8.86 18.59 11.44
N LYS A 145 -8.28 18.99 12.58
CA LYS A 145 -8.60 20.25 13.28
C LYS A 145 -7.87 21.47 12.72
N LEU A 146 -6.78 21.25 11.98
CA LEU A 146 -5.92 22.30 11.46
C LEU A 146 -6.44 22.87 10.13
N VAL A 147 -7.05 22.02 9.31
CA VAL A 147 -7.52 22.37 7.96
C VAL A 147 -9.03 22.61 7.97
N ASP A 148 -9.49 23.49 7.07
CA ASP A 148 -10.92 23.75 6.86
C ASP A 148 -11.48 22.96 5.67
N ASP A 149 -12.78 23.15 5.40
CA ASP A 149 -13.48 22.46 4.33
C ASP A 149 -12.93 22.75 2.92
N SER A 150 -12.24 23.88 2.71
CA SER A 150 -11.66 24.22 1.40
C SER A 150 -10.60 23.21 0.98
N PHE A 151 -9.86 22.64 1.93
CA PHE A 151 -8.84 21.62 1.66
C PHE A 151 -9.44 20.31 1.13
N SER A 152 -10.76 20.16 1.26
CA SER A 152 -11.48 18.99 0.78
C SER A 152 -10.91 17.66 1.29
N LEU A 153 -10.54 17.64 2.58
CA LEU A 153 -10.04 16.44 3.26
C LEU A 153 -11.10 15.35 3.31
N VAL A 154 -10.70 14.12 2.99
CA VAL A 154 -11.49 12.89 3.10
C VAL A 154 -10.79 11.95 4.08
N THR A 155 -11.48 11.57 5.14
CA THR A 155 -11.03 10.61 6.16
C THR A 155 -12.15 9.58 6.38
N PRO A 156 -12.20 8.50 5.58
CA PRO A 156 -13.38 7.62 5.52
C PRO A 156 -13.49 6.67 6.73
N ILE A 157 -12.97 7.01 7.90
CA ILE A 157 -12.93 6.13 9.08
C ILE A 157 -14.33 5.68 9.48
N ASP A 158 -15.26 6.63 9.67
CA ASP A 158 -16.61 6.31 10.13
C ASP A 158 -17.38 5.51 9.08
N ALA A 159 -17.24 5.87 7.80
CA ALA A 159 -17.86 5.13 6.70
C ALA A 159 -17.32 3.68 6.62
N LEU A 160 -16.02 3.49 6.83
CA LEU A 160 -15.39 2.16 6.81
C LEU A 160 -15.77 1.30 8.01
N LYS A 161 -15.98 1.91 9.19
CA LYS A 161 -16.39 1.21 10.42
C LYS A 161 -17.81 0.68 10.36
N HIS A 162 -18.72 1.43 9.72
CA HIS A 162 -20.15 1.13 9.71
C HIS A 162 -20.62 0.48 8.41
N PHE A 163 -19.68 0.08 7.55
CA PHE A 163 -20.01 -0.67 6.35
C PHE A 163 -20.34 -2.12 6.70
N GLU A 164 -21.28 -2.73 5.97
CA GLU A 164 -21.78 -4.08 6.27
C GLU A 164 -20.69 -5.13 6.05
N GLU A 165 -19.96 -5.04 4.95
CA GLU A 165 -18.87 -5.95 4.63
C GLU A 165 -17.53 -5.51 5.23
N ARG A 166 -16.66 -6.49 5.51
CA ARG A 166 -15.33 -6.22 6.11
C ARG A 166 -14.50 -5.30 5.22
N THR A 167 -14.13 -4.14 5.76
CA THR A 167 -13.44 -3.07 5.00
C THR A 167 -11.92 -3.15 5.04
N PHE A 168 -11.34 -4.01 5.88
CA PHE A 168 -9.89 -4.26 5.92
C PHE A 168 -9.57 -5.74 5.80
N ARG A 169 -8.41 -6.02 5.23
CA ARG A 169 -7.87 -7.38 5.12
C ARG A 169 -7.24 -7.80 6.44
N VAL A 170 -7.41 -9.06 6.81
CA VAL A 170 -6.96 -9.58 8.12
C VAL A 170 -5.44 -9.63 8.18
N CYS A 171 -4.82 -10.19 7.14
CA CYS A 171 -3.37 -10.42 7.07
C CYS A 171 -2.62 -9.35 6.24
N ASP A 172 -3.21 -8.19 6.01
CA ASP A 172 -2.65 -7.13 5.17
C ASP A 172 -2.81 -5.74 5.82
N THR A 173 -1.97 -4.78 5.44
CA THR A 173 -2.08 -3.39 5.89
C THR A 173 -3.16 -2.58 5.19
N HIS A 174 -3.62 -3.01 4.01
CA HIS A 174 -4.55 -2.27 3.17
C HIS A 174 -6.02 -2.64 3.45
N TRP A 175 -6.92 -1.75 3.02
CA TRP A 175 -8.35 -2.06 2.98
C TRP A 175 -8.66 -3.22 2.02
N SER A 176 -9.81 -3.86 2.22
CA SER A 176 -10.38 -4.85 1.30
C SER A 176 -10.90 -4.18 0.01
N CYS A 177 -11.45 -4.96 -0.92
CA CYS A 177 -12.17 -4.37 -2.06
C CYS A 177 -13.38 -3.55 -1.60
N HIS A 178 -14.07 -3.97 -0.54
CA HIS A 178 -15.18 -3.25 0.06
C HIS A 178 -14.73 -1.93 0.69
N GLY A 179 -13.60 -1.92 1.41
CA GLY A 179 -13.06 -0.67 1.92
C GLY A 179 -12.59 0.28 0.81
N ALA A 180 -12.04 -0.26 -0.29
CA ALA A 180 -11.73 0.55 -1.47
C ALA A 180 -13.00 1.15 -2.11
N ARG A 181 -14.09 0.39 -2.22
CA ARG A 181 -15.41 0.86 -2.67
C ARG A 181 -15.90 2.02 -1.81
N VAL A 182 -15.88 1.86 -0.48
CA VAL A 182 -16.29 2.91 0.47
C VAL A 182 -15.43 4.16 0.33
N ALA A 183 -14.10 4.01 0.29
CA ALA A 183 -13.20 5.14 0.11
C ALA A 183 -13.44 5.86 -1.24
N THR A 184 -13.72 5.12 -2.32
CA THR A 184 -14.08 5.71 -3.61
C THR A 184 -15.41 6.47 -3.53
N MET A 185 -16.41 5.97 -2.82
CA MET A 185 -17.68 6.69 -2.63
C MET A 185 -17.50 8.00 -1.85
N GLU A 186 -16.71 7.99 -0.78
CA GLU A 186 -16.43 9.21 0.00
C GLU A 186 -15.66 10.24 -0.82
N VAL A 187 -14.72 9.81 -1.65
CA VAL A 187 -14.04 10.69 -2.62
C VAL A 187 -15.03 11.24 -3.64
N ALA A 188 -15.87 10.38 -4.25
CA ALA A 188 -16.84 10.81 -5.26
C ALA A 188 -17.81 11.86 -4.70
N LYS A 189 -18.30 11.66 -3.47
CA LYS A 189 -19.13 12.62 -2.74
C LYS A 189 -18.41 13.94 -2.52
N LYS A 190 -17.13 13.91 -2.10
CA LYS A 190 -16.33 15.13 -1.89
C LYS A 190 -16.08 15.89 -3.19
N LEU A 191 -15.87 15.17 -4.29
CA LEU A 191 -15.78 15.71 -5.64
C LEU A 191 -17.15 16.14 -6.22
N GLY A 192 -18.25 15.97 -5.48
CA GLY A 192 -19.59 16.39 -5.87
C GLY A 192 -20.14 15.65 -7.09
N LEU A 193 -19.77 14.39 -7.26
CA LEU A 193 -20.33 13.53 -8.31
C LEU A 193 -21.72 13.01 -7.92
N ASP A 194 -22.50 12.57 -8.92
CA ASP A 194 -23.77 11.89 -8.69
C ASP A 194 -23.55 10.52 -8.04
N CYS A 195 -23.66 10.49 -6.71
CA CYS A 195 -23.46 9.28 -5.92
C CYS A 195 -24.52 8.22 -6.22
N THR A 196 -25.72 8.59 -6.67
CA THR A 196 -26.79 7.63 -6.97
C THR A 196 -26.41 6.72 -8.14
N SER A 197 -25.89 7.31 -9.22
CA SER A 197 -25.43 6.56 -10.39
C SER A 197 -24.25 5.65 -10.05
N ILE A 198 -23.33 6.12 -9.21
CA ILE A 198 -22.15 5.34 -8.78
C ILE A 198 -22.58 4.17 -7.87
N GLU A 199 -23.49 4.40 -6.93
CA GLU A 199 -24.03 3.34 -6.06
C GLU A 199 -24.74 2.26 -6.88
N ASN A 200 -25.56 2.65 -7.85
CA ASN A 200 -26.25 1.71 -8.75
C ASN A 200 -25.25 0.87 -9.56
N LEU A 201 -24.17 1.49 -10.06
CA LEU A 201 -23.11 0.79 -10.75
C LEU A 201 -22.46 -0.28 -9.85
N PHE A 202 -22.09 0.08 -8.61
CA PHE A 202 -21.40 -0.84 -7.70
C PHE A 202 -22.32 -1.89 -7.07
N LYS A 203 -23.63 -1.63 -7.01
CA LYS A 203 -24.62 -2.61 -6.51
C LYS A 203 -24.67 -3.90 -7.35
N SER A 204 -24.24 -3.84 -8.60
CA SER A 204 -24.17 -5.00 -9.52
C SER A 204 -22.87 -5.82 -9.40
N ASP A 205 -21.98 -5.45 -8.47
CA ASP A 205 -20.69 -6.09 -8.32
C ASP A 205 -20.79 -7.48 -7.70
N ILE A 206 -20.02 -8.41 -8.25
CA ILE A 206 -19.93 -9.80 -7.79
C ILE A 206 -18.55 -10.02 -7.19
N TYR A 207 -18.53 -10.55 -5.96
CA TYR A 207 -17.32 -10.83 -5.21
C TYR A 207 -17.15 -12.34 -5.02
N VAL A 208 -15.90 -12.79 -5.04
CA VAL A 208 -15.55 -14.18 -4.73
C VAL A 208 -14.46 -14.21 -3.67
N GLU A 209 -14.61 -15.13 -2.73
CA GLU A 209 -13.66 -15.32 -1.65
C GLU A 209 -12.44 -16.12 -2.12
N ARG A 210 -11.25 -15.71 -1.69
CA ARG A 210 -9.99 -16.44 -1.90
C ARG A 210 -9.09 -16.36 -0.67
N LEU A 211 -8.39 -17.45 -0.38
CA LEU A 211 -7.36 -17.47 0.68
C LEU A 211 -6.11 -16.71 0.26
N MET A 212 -5.77 -15.67 1.02
CA MET A 212 -4.66 -14.77 0.71
C MET A 212 -3.82 -14.46 1.94
N ALA A 213 -2.51 -14.33 1.74
CA ALA A 213 -1.58 -14.00 2.82
C ALA A 213 -1.51 -12.51 3.15
N GLY A 214 -1.77 -11.63 2.16
CA GLY A 214 -1.52 -10.21 2.30
C GLY A 214 -0.04 -9.87 2.52
N ASP A 215 0.27 -8.58 2.63
CA ASP A 215 1.64 -8.09 2.83
C ASP A 215 2.22 -8.37 4.22
N LEU A 216 1.40 -8.58 5.25
CA LEU A 216 1.85 -8.95 6.60
C LEU A 216 1.93 -10.46 6.75
N GLY A 217 0.88 -11.20 6.38
CA GLY A 217 0.87 -12.66 6.54
C GLY A 217 1.95 -13.37 5.73
N SER A 218 2.37 -12.79 4.59
CA SER A 218 3.51 -13.30 3.80
C SER A 218 4.87 -13.15 4.49
N LYS A 219 4.97 -12.36 5.56
CA LYS A 219 6.20 -12.08 6.30
C LYS A 219 6.27 -12.84 7.63
N ILE A 220 5.24 -13.62 7.97
CA ILE A 220 5.23 -14.53 9.12
C ILE A 220 5.56 -15.94 8.64
N TYR A 221 6.21 -16.71 9.50
CA TYR A 221 6.44 -18.14 9.28
C TYR A 221 5.75 -19.00 10.36
N PRO A 222 4.91 -19.99 9.98
CA PRO A 222 4.43 -20.25 8.63
C PRO A 222 3.58 -19.07 8.09
N THR A 223 3.46 -18.95 6.77
CA THR A 223 2.65 -17.91 6.14
C THR A 223 1.21 -17.97 6.62
N GLN A 224 0.75 -16.89 7.23
CA GLN A 224 -0.65 -16.75 7.62
C GLN A 224 -1.49 -16.35 6.42
N ARG A 225 -2.68 -16.94 6.27
CA ARG A 225 -3.64 -16.61 5.21
C ARG A 225 -5.03 -16.44 5.80
N HIS A 226 -5.83 -15.60 5.15
CA HIS A 226 -7.24 -15.41 5.47
C HIS A 226 -8.09 -15.37 4.20
N ALA A 227 -9.35 -15.74 4.32
CA ALA A 227 -10.37 -15.59 3.28
C ALA A 227 -10.61 -14.10 3.01
N GLU A 228 -10.43 -13.66 1.76
CA GLU A 228 -10.64 -12.27 1.35
C GLU A 228 -11.49 -12.21 0.08
N ASP A 229 -12.39 -11.23 0.03
CA ASP A 229 -13.20 -10.97 -1.16
C ASP A 229 -12.40 -10.30 -2.27
N PHE A 230 -12.70 -10.71 -3.50
CA PHE A 230 -12.18 -10.14 -4.73
C PHE A 230 -13.31 -9.80 -5.69
N LEU A 231 -13.30 -8.56 -6.17
CA LEU A 231 -14.20 -8.15 -7.24
C LEU A 231 -13.91 -8.93 -8.52
N THR A 232 -14.96 -9.48 -9.13
CA THR A 232 -14.86 -10.26 -10.38
C THR A 232 -15.52 -9.59 -11.57
N THR A 233 -16.52 -8.74 -11.35
CA THR A 233 -17.23 -8.01 -12.40
C THR A 233 -16.30 -7.10 -13.20
N PHE A 234 -15.26 -6.54 -12.56
CA PHE A 234 -14.32 -5.64 -13.20
C PHE A 234 -12.89 -5.83 -12.67
N ASN A 235 -11.90 -5.61 -13.54
CA ASN A 235 -10.49 -5.54 -13.20
C ASN A 235 -9.84 -4.40 -14.00
N TYR A 236 -9.30 -3.40 -13.31
CA TYR A 236 -8.73 -2.21 -13.93
C TYR A 236 -7.58 -2.51 -14.89
N ASN A 237 -6.88 -3.64 -14.74
CA ASN A 237 -5.81 -4.05 -15.66
C ASN A 237 -6.29 -4.19 -17.11
N ARG A 238 -7.60 -4.41 -17.33
CA ARG A 238 -8.20 -4.52 -18.68
C ARG A 238 -8.22 -3.20 -19.43
N VAL A 239 -8.13 -2.07 -18.71
CA VAL A 239 -8.22 -0.72 -19.27
C VAL A 239 -6.92 0.06 -19.09
N VAL A 240 -5.82 -0.62 -18.73
CA VAL A 240 -4.49 -0.02 -18.71
C VAL A 240 -4.02 0.19 -20.16
N VAL A 241 -3.80 1.45 -20.52
CA VAL A 241 -3.33 1.84 -21.86
C VAL A 241 -1.87 2.31 -21.87
N TYR A 242 -1.36 2.71 -20.70
CA TYR A 242 0.05 3.01 -20.48
C TYR A 242 0.46 2.60 -19.06
N ASP A 243 1.62 1.97 -18.86
CA ASP A 243 2.24 1.77 -17.54
C ASP A 243 3.76 1.69 -17.67
N ASN A 244 4.49 2.52 -16.93
CA ASN A 244 5.95 2.44 -16.89
C ASN A 244 6.48 1.29 -16.02
N ASN A 245 5.59 0.56 -15.33
CA ASN A 245 5.82 -0.60 -14.48
C ASN A 245 6.87 -0.41 -13.37
N LEU A 246 7.26 0.83 -13.06
CA LEU A 246 8.19 1.08 -11.97
C LEU A 246 7.54 0.72 -10.62
N PRO A 247 8.29 0.17 -9.66
CA PRO A 247 7.74 -0.16 -8.35
C PRO A 247 7.62 1.08 -7.46
N ASN A 248 6.48 1.29 -6.81
CA ASN A 248 6.27 2.38 -5.84
C ASN A 248 6.57 3.77 -6.44
N PHE A 249 7.27 4.65 -5.70
CA PHE A 249 7.57 6.02 -6.11
C PHE A 249 8.20 6.10 -7.50
N GLY A 250 7.61 6.93 -8.36
CA GLY A 250 7.99 7.06 -9.78
C GLY A 250 7.14 6.22 -10.73
N ARG A 251 6.29 5.30 -10.24
CA ARG A 251 5.32 4.63 -11.10
C ARG A 251 4.32 5.64 -11.66
N ALA A 252 4.06 5.53 -12.95
CA ALA A 252 3.04 6.29 -13.65
C ALA A 252 2.29 5.38 -14.60
N PHE A 253 0.95 5.47 -14.60
CA PHE A 253 0.13 4.73 -15.54
C PHE A 253 -1.17 5.47 -15.89
N ILE A 254 -1.77 5.08 -17.02
CA ILE A 254 -3.02 5.62 -17.53
C ILE A 254 -4.03 4.48 -17.67
N LEU A 255 -5.23 4.70 -17.14
CA LEU A 255 -6.41 3.90 -17.41
C LEU A 255 -7.33 4.68 -18.35
N ASP A 256 -7.85 4.03 -19.39
CA ASP A 256 -8.88 4.59 -20.28
C ASP A 256 -10.01 3.59 -20.46
N ASN A 257 -11.19 3.90 -19.90
CA ASN A 257 -12.35 3.03 -19.94
C ASN A 257 -13.51 3.69 -20.69
N PRO A 258 -13.83 3.26 -21.93
CA PRO A 258 -14.91 3.85 -22.70
C PRO A 258 -16.31 3.63 -22.12
N ASP A 259 -16.47 2.68 -21.21
CA ASP A 259 -17.75 2.37 -20.58
C ASP A 259 -17.90 3.05 -19.19
N ALA A 260 -17.08 4.06 -18.90
CA ALA A 260 -17.16 4.81 -17.64
C ALA A 260 -18.42 5.69 -17.56
N LEU A 261 -18.83 6.05 -16.34
CA LEU A 261 -20.04 6.86 -16.10
C LEU A 261 -19.96 8.28 -16.65
N ASN A 262 -18.76 8.84 -16.79
CA ASN A 262 -18.53 10.17 -17.35
C ASN A 262 -17.29 10.20 -18.25
N GLU A 263 -17.18 11.26 -19.06
CA GLU A 263 -16.07 11.50 -19.99
C GLU A 263 -14.89 12.27 -19.37
N GLN A 264 -14.86 12.41 -18.03
CA GLN A 264 -13.94 13.31 -17.33
C GLN A 264 -12.62 12.61 -16.96
N THR A 265 -11.58 13.42 -16.79
CA THR A 265 -10.23 12.97 -16.42
C THR A 265 -9.98 13.18 -14.94
N LEU A 266 -9.62 12.09 -14.24
CA LEU A 266 -9.12 12.11 -12.87
C LEU A 266 -7.60 11.99 -12.85
N LEU A 267 -6.92 12.99 -12.29
CA LEU A 267 -5.49 12.91 -11.97
C LEU A 267 -5.30 12.48 -10.51
N VAL A 268 -4.47 11.47 -10.29
CA VAL A 268 -4.23 10.88 -8.98
C VAL A 268 -2.76 10.92 -8.58
N PHE A 269 -2.45 11.56 -7.46
CA PHE A 269 -1.13 11.52 -6.80
C PHE A 269 -1.24 10.70 -5.52
N GLY A 270 -1.03 9.39 -5.60
CA GLY A 270 -1.40 8.46 -4.53
C GLY A 270 -0.27 7.55 -4.06
N SER A 271 -0.63 6.62 -3.18
CA SER A 271 0.24 5.56 -2.66
C SER A 271 -0.40 4.17 -2.87
N SER A 272 0.15 3.14 -2.23
CA SER A 272 -0.29 1.73 -2.38
C SER A 272 -1.79 1.51 -2.12
N SER A 273 -2.42 2.30 -1.25
CA SER A 273 -3.86 2.15 -0.92
C SER A 273 -4.79 2.43 -2.11
N VAL A 274 -4.42 3.34 -3.02
CA VAL A 274 -5.25 3.66 -4.19
C VAL A 274 -5.34 2.48 -5.17
N TYR A 275 -4.40 1.54 -5.16
CA TYR A 275 -4.38 0.46 -6.16
C TYR A 275 -5.67 -0.37 -6.21
N SER A 276 -6.26 -0.67 -5.06
CA SER A 276 -7.55 -1.37 -5.01
C SER A 276 -8.75 -0.47 -5.36
N MET A 277 -8.59 0.86 -5.28
CA MET A 277 -9.63 1.82 -5.72
C MET A 277 -9.76 1.88 -7.24
N PHE A 278 -8.73 1.52 -8.02
CA PHE A 278 -8.80 1.62 -9.49
C PHE A 278 -9.85 0.72 -10.12
N ASN A 279 -10.21 -0.38 -9.46
CA ASN A 279 -11.36 -1.20 -9.87
C ASN A 279 -12.70 -0.45 -9.84
N TYR A 280 -12.77 0.66 -9.11
CA TYR A 280 -13.95 1.50 -8.95
C TYR A 280 -13.79 2.83 -9.69
N LEU A 281 -12.65 3.52 -9.49
CA LEU A 281 -12.37 4.82 -10.11
C LEU A 281 -12.42 4.76 -11.65
N ALA A 282 -11.87 3.71 -12.26
CA ALA A 282 -11.85 3.55 -13.71
C ALA A 282 -13.24 3.31 -14.32
N ARG A 283 -14.26 3.02 -13.50
CA ARG A 283 -15.65 2.90 -13.97
C ARG A 283 -16.45 4.19 -13.77
N ILE A 284 -15.94 5.11 -12.95
CA ILE A 284 -16.53 6.43 -12.76
C ILE A 284 -16.01 7.38 -13.83
N PHE A 285 -14.69 7.45 -13.99
CA PHE A 285 -14.01 8.39 -14.88
C PHE A 285 -13.52 7.70 -16.16
N ARG A 286 -13.74 8.34 -17.31
CA ARG A 286 -13.23 7.88 -18.60
C ARG A 286 -11.74 7.66 -18.57
N THR A 287 -10.99 8.63 -18.06
CA THR A 287 -9.54 8.57 -18.00
C THR A 287 -9.05 8.77 -16.57
N VAL A 288 -8.20 7.87 -16.08
CA VAL A 288 -7.51 8.00 -14.79
C VAL A 288 -6.01 8.01 -15.04
N VAL A 289 -5.35 9.10 -14.66
CA VAL A 289 -3.89 9.22 -14.72
C VAL A 289 -3.35 9.11 -13.31
N PHE A 290 -2.45 8.17 -13.06
CA PHE A 290 -1.91 7.93 -11.72
C PHE A 290 -0.42 8.15 -11.66
N PHE A 291 0.02 8.76 -10.58
CA PHE A 291 1.41 8.86 -10.15
C PHE A 291 1.55 8.38 -8.70
N HIS A 292 2.49 7.47 -8.47
CA HIS A 292 2.80 7.02 -7.11
C HIS A 292 3.74 8.02 -6.44
N THR A 293 3.19 8.91 -5.63
CA THR A 293 3.92 9.98 -4.93
C THR A 293 3.43 10.26 -3.51
N ALA A 294 2.47 9.47 -2.99
CA ALA A 294 1.88 9.59 -1.66
C ALA A 294 1.41 11.03 -1.32
N GLY A 295 0.71 11.67 -2.26
CA GLY A 295 0.17 13.02 -2.09
C GLY A 295 1.17 14.15 -2.41
N ASN A 296 2.43 13.87 -2.74
CA ASN A 296 3.30 14.90 -3.32
C ASN A 296 2.83 15.20 -4.75
N ILE A 297 2.74 16.48 -5.12
CA ILE A 297 2.13 16.92 -6.38
C ILE A 297 3.16 17.65 -7.23
N ASP A 298 3.30 17.23 -8.48
CA ASP A 298 4.08 17.95 -9.49
C ASP A 298 3.16 18.94 -10.22
N LYS A 299 3.27 20.23 -9.88
CA LYS A 299 2.39 21.28 -10.43
C LYS A 299 2.46 21.40 -11.96
N GLU A 300 3.64 21.18 -12.54
CA GLU A 300 3.78 21.23 -14.00
C GLU A 300 2.99 20.11 -14.69
N LEU A 301 2.81 18.97 -14.03
CA LEU A 301 1.96 17.91 -14.58
C LEU A 301 0.48 18.22 -14.42
N VAL A 302 0.07 18.84 -13.31
CA VAL A 302 -1.30 19.35 -13.17
C VAL A 302 -1.61 20.30 -14.32
N ASP A 303 -0.73 21.25 -14.61
CA ASP A 303 -0.91 22.23 -15.69
C ASP A 303 -0.92 21.58 -17.09
N LYS A 304 -0.01 20.62 -17.35
CA LYS A 304 0.07 19.93 -18.65
C LYS A 304 -1.09 18.98 -18.93
N ILE A 305 -1.55 18.29 -17.89
CA ILE A 305 -2.64 17.31 -17.98
C ILE A 305 -3.99 18.04 -18.01
N ALA A 306 -4.10 19.16 -17.31
CA ALA A 306 -5.33 19.94 -17.14
C ALA A 306 -6.53 19.03 -16.78
N PRO A 307 -6.50 18.33 -15.64
CA PRO A 307 -7.53 17.36 -15.28
C PRO A 307 -8.81 18.04 -14.76
N ASP A 308 -9.95 17.38 -14.94
CA ASP A 308 -11.26 17.82 -14.41
C ASP A 308 -11.35 17.60 -12.90
N TYR A 309 -10.70 16.54 -12.41
CA TYR A 309 -10.62 16.25 -10.98
C TYR A 309 -9.22 15.87 -10.56
N LEU A 310 -8.89 16.24 -9.32
CA LEU A 310 -7.62 15.91 -8.69
C LEU A 310 -7.86 15.12 -7.39
N LEU A 311 -7.24 13.95 -7.28
CA LEU A 311 -7.17 13.18 -6.05
C LEU A 311 -5.73 13.07 -5.58
N ALA A 312 -5.40 13.70 -4.47
CA ALA A 312 -4.16 13.41 -3.76
C ALA A 312 -4.44 12.43 -2.63
N GLN A 313 -3.60 11.40 -2.48
CA GLN A 313 -3.79 10.38 -1.44
C GLN A 313 -2.50 10.12 -0.67
N SER A 314 -2.61 10.15 0.66
CA SER A 314 -1.57 9.70 1.57
C SER A 314 -2.14 8.76 2.63
N ASN A 315 -1.29 7.98 3.30
CA ASN A 315 -1.72 7.07 4.37
C ASN A 315 -1.62 7.78 5.71
N ALA A 316 -2.49 7.45 6.67
CA ALA A 316 -2.52 8.08 7.99
C ALA A 316 -1.15 8.04 8.70
N ARG A 317 -0.42 6.93 8.55
CA ARG A 317 0.95 6.79 9.08
C ARG A 317 1.97 7.77 8.50
N PHE A 318 1.70 8.40 7.35
CA PHE A 318 2.57 9.42 6.75
C PHE A 318 2.20 10.85 7.16
N VAL A 319 1.09 11.05 7.88
CA VAL A 319 0.58 12.39 8.26
C VAL A 319 1.57 13.19 9.10
N VAL A 320 2.50 12.51 9.79
CA VAL A 320 3.61 13.15 10.52
C VAL A 320 4.52 14.02 9.65
N LYS A 321 4.41 13.92 8.32
CA LYS A 321 5.08 14.80 7.37
C LYS A 321 4.10 15.28 6.29
N ALA A 322 3.97 16.58 6.12
CA ALA A 322 3.17 17.14 5.03
C ALA A 322 3.77 16.76 3.66
N PRO A 323 2.95 16.47 2.64
CA PRO A 323 3.43 16.34 1.27
C PRO A 323 3.95 17.68 0.74
N SER A 324 4.64 17.63 -0.40
CA SER A 324 5.26 18.77 -1.05
C SER A 324 4.72 18.98 -2.46
N PHE A 325 4.76 20.24 -2.88
CA PHE A 325 4.60 20.67 -4.29
C PHE A 325 5.94 20.82 -5.02
N ASP A 326 7.04 20.82 -4.27
CA ASP A 326 8.40 20.96 -4.79
C ASP A 326 8.98 19.58 -5.12
N ILE A 327 8.33 18.90 -6.07
CA ILE A 327 8.79 17.62 -6.59
C ILE A 327 8.76 17.61 -8.11
N LYS A 328 9.60 16.76 -8.70
CA LYS A 328 9.55 16.39 -10.11
C LYS A 328 9.44 14.89 -10.23
N ILE A 329 8.38 14.41 -10.86
CA ILE A 329 8.19 12.96 -11.01
C ILE A 329 9.28 12.36 -11.91
N SER A 330 9.78 13.12 -12.89
CA SER A 330 10.93 12.69 -13.69
C SER A 330 12.15 12.36 -12.83
N ASP A 331 12.38 13.06 -11.72
CA ASP A 331 13.53 12.82 -10.86
C ASP A 331 13.39 11.50 -10.10
N TYR A 332 12.17 11.17 -9.63
CA TYR A 332 11.87 9.86 -9.06
C TYR A 332 12.05 8.74 -10.07
N ILE A 333 11.59 8.94 -11.32
CA ILE A 333 11.76 7.96 -12.41
C ILE A 333 13.25 7.72 -12.66
N LYS A 334 14.05 8.77 -12.84
CA LYS A 334 15.50 8.69 -13.08
C LYS A 334 16.25 8.02 -11.95
N ASP A 335 15.98 8.43 -10.71
CA ASP A 335 16.58 7.82 -9.53
C ASP A 335 16.22 6.34 -9.43
N LYS A 336 14.95 5.98 -9.68
CA LYS A 336 14.53 4.58 -9.68
C LYS A 336 15.24 3.76 -10.75
N LYS A 337 15.30 4.25 -11.99
CA LYS A 337 15.99 3.57 -13.10
C LYS A 337 17.46 3.31 -12.80
N ARG A 338 18.14 4.25 -12.12
CA ARG A 338 19.54 4.08 -11.71
C ARG A 338 19.76 3.01 -10.64
N ARG A 339 18.75 2.75 -9.79
CA ARG A 339 18.84 1.78 -8.69
C ARG A 339 18.38 0.37 -9.05
N LEU A 340 17.55 0.24 -10.08
CA LEU A 340 17.04 -1.05 -10.51
C LEU A 340 18.09 -1.79 -11.34
N THR A 341 18.31 -3.06 -11.02
CA THR A 341 19.17 -3.96 -11.81
C THR A 341 18.54 -4.32 -13.15
N HIS A 342 17.20 -4.38 -13.20
CA HIS A 342 16.42 -4.68 -14.40
C HIS A 342 15.32 -3.64 -14.52
N LEU A 343 15.24 -3.00 -15.69
CA LEU A 343 14.17 -2.08 -16.00
C LEU A 343 12.95 -2.87 -16.48
N PRO A 344 11.76 -2.60 -15.94
CA PRO A 344 10.55 -3.23 -16.42
C PRO A 344 10.17 -2.66 -17.80
N ASP A 345 9.51 -3.48 -18.60
CA ASP A 345 8.98 -3.04 -19.89
C ASP A 345 7.84 -2.02 -19.69
N VAL A 346 7.83 -1.01 -20.55
CA VAL A 346 6.72 -0.05 -20.61
C VAL A 346 5.58 -0.69 -21.40
N VAL A 347 4.38 -0.65 -20.83
CA VAL A 347 3.17 -1.10 -21.52
C VAL A 347 2.61 0.07 -22.32
N HIS A 348 2.33 -0.18 -23.60
CA HIS A 348 1.52 0.69 -24.46
C HIS A 348 0.45 -0.16 -25.14
N THR A 349 -0.81 0.21 -24.96
CA THR A 349 -1.93 -0.43 -25.68
C THR A 349 -2.37 0.52 -26.80
N THR A 350 -2.12 0.13 -28.06
CA THR A 350 -2.34 0.98 -29.25
C THR A 350 -3.76 0.92 -29.82
N GLU A 351 -4.64 0.08 -29.26
CA GLU A 351 -6.00 -0.05 -29.76
C GLU A 351 -6.92 1.04 -29.18
N LYS A 352 -7.39 1.94 -30.07
CA LYS A 352 -8.40 2.98 -29.80
C LYS A 352 -8.04 4.02 -28.73
N THR A 353 -6.80 4.51 -28.72
CA THR A 353 -6.44 5.62 -27.85
C THR A 353 -7.07 6.94 -28.31
N SER A 354 -7.84 7.56 -27.42
CA SER A 354 -8.41 8.88 -27.63
C SER A 354 -7.30 9.94 -27.78
N ALA A 355 -7.63 11.11 -28.34
CA ALA A 355 -6.67 12.20 -28.49
C ALA A 355 -6.06 12.63 -27.15
N ILE A 356 -6.85 12.59 -26.06
CA ILE A 356 -6.38 12.90 -24.71
C ILE A 356 -5.36 11.87 -24.24
N VAL A 357 -5.61 10.56 -24.41
CA VAL A 357 -4.67 9.50 -24.04
C VAL A 357 -3.37 9.61 -24.83
N THR A 358 -3.43 9.94 -26.12
CA THR A 358 -2.24 10.15 -26.95
C THR A 358 -1.38 11.31 -26.43
N SER A 359 -2.02 12.44 -26.07
CA SER A 359 -1.33 13.60 -25.49
C SER A 359 -0.68 13.25 -24.14
N LEU A 360 -1.41 12.55 -23.26
CA LEU A 360 -0.93 12.14 -21.94
C LEU A 360 0.23 11.14 -22.04
N THR A 361 0.13 10.18 -22.96
CA THR A 361 1.20 9.20 -23.21
C THR A 361 2.48 9.91 -23.62
N ARG A 362 2.39 10.91 -24.51
CA ARG A 362 3.55 11.73 -24.89
C ARG A 362 4.20 12.44 -23.70
N VAL A 363 3.39 13.01 -22.79
CA VAL A 363 3.91 13.63 -21.56
C VAL A 363 4.69 12.61 -20.71
N LEU A 364 4.15 11.40 -20.56
CA LEU A 364 4.80 10.34 -19.79
C LEU A 364 6.05 9.78 -20.47
N ASP A 365 6.06 9.64 -21.79
CA ASP A 365 7.22 9.23 -22.57
C ASP A 365 8.36 10.24 -22.46
N GLU A 366 8.06 11.54 -22.57
CA GLU A 366 9.03 12.62 -22.35
C GLU A 366 9.64 12.59 -20.95
N MET A 367 8.87 12.19 -19.93
CA MET A 367 9.37 12.00 -18.57
C MET A 367 10.21 10.74 -18.42
N ASN A 368 9.81 9.66 -19.09
CA ASN A 368 10.47 8.36 -19.01
C ASN A 368 11.78 8.30 -19.80
N ALA A 369 11.91 9.09 -20.87
CA ALA A 369 13.12 9.17 -21.70
C ALA A 369 14.26 9.97 -21.04
N LYS A 370 13.94 10.85 -20.08
CA LYS A 370 14.91 11.71 -19.38
C LYS A 370 15.52 11.01 -18.18
#